data_AF-A0A834UJQ4-F1
#
_entry.id   AF-A0A834UJQ4-F1
#
_cell.length_a   1.000
_cell.length_b   1.000
_cell.length_c   1.000
_cell.angle_alpha   90.00
_cell.angle_beta   90.00
_cell.angle_gamma   90.00
#
_symmetry.space_group_name_H-M   'P 1'
#
loop_
_entity.id
_entity.type
_entity.pdbx_description
1 polymer ?
#
loop_
_entity_poly.entity_id
_entity_poly.type
_entity_poly.pdbx_seq_one_letter_code
_entity_poly.pdbx_strand_id
1 'polypeptide(L)'
;MKKTDWLFLNACVGVLEGDLAAIEAYKSSGGDIARQLTADEVRLLNRPSAFDVGYTLVHLAIRFQRQDMLAILLTEVSQQAAKCIPAMVCPELTEQIRREVAASLHQRKGDFACYFLTDLVTFILPADIEDLPPTVQEKLFDEVLDRDVQKELEEESPIINWSLELATRLDSRLYALWNRTAGDCVLDSVLQATWGIYDKDSVLRKALHDSLHDCSHWFYTLWKDWESWYSQSFGLHFSLREEQWQEDWAFILSLASQPGASLEQTHIFVLAHILRRPIIVYGVKYYKSFRRETLGYTRFQGVYLPLLWEQSFCWKSPIAVGYTRGHFSALVAMENDGYGN
;
A
#
# COMPACT_ATOMS: atom_id res chain seq x y z
N MET A 1 -3.14 14.27 -32.13
CA MET A 1 -3.58 13.92 -30.77
C MET A 1 -2.75 12.76 -30.26
N LYS A 2 -2.25 12.86 -29.03
CA LYS A 2 -1.53 11.79 -28.33
C LYS A 2 -2.53 10.82 -27.69
N LYS A 3 -2.05 9.69 -27.19
CA LYS A 3 -2.88 8.67 -26.49
C LYS A 3 -3.68 9.28 -25.33
N THR A 4 -3.06 10.17 -24.56
CA THR A 4 -3.69 10.86 -23.42
C THR A 4 -4.83 11.79 -23.84
N ASP A 5 -4.74 12.43 -25.01
CA ASP A 5 -5.82 13.27 -25.54
C ASP A 5 -7.06 12.43 -25.88
N TRP A 6 -6.86 11.25 -26.47
CA TRP A 6 -7.97 10.32 -26.74
C TRP A 6 -8.61 9.79 -25.46
N LEU A 7 -7.80 9.46 -24.44
CA LEU A 7 -8.34 9.05 -23.15
C LEU A 7 -9.17 10.16 -22.49
N PHE A 8 -8.74 11.42 -22.58
CA PHE A 8 -9.51 12.56 -22.07
C PHE A 8 -10.85 12.70 -22.78
N LEU A 9 -10.87 12.68 -24.12
CA LEU A 9 -12.11 12.81 -24.87
C LEU A 9 -13.05 11.62 -24.65
N ASN A 10 -12.50 10.41 -24.57
CA ASN A 10 -13.27 9.21 -24.22
C ASN A 10 -13.87 9.34 -22.82
N ALA A 11 -13.13 9.87 -21.84
CA ALA A 11 -13.68 10.14 -20.51
C ALA A 11 -14.79 11.19 -20.54
N CYS A 12 -14.67 12.27 -21.34
CA CYS A 12 -15.74 13.25 -21.53
C CYS A 12 -17.02 12.61 -22.08
N VAL A 13 -16.89 11.72 -23.07
CA VAL A 13 -18.01 10.92 -23.60
C VAL A 13 -18.53 9.94 -22.55
N GLY A 14 -17.64 9.30 -21.79
CA GLY A 14 -17.99 8.36 -20.74
C GLY A 14 -18.83 8.98 -19.63
N VAL A 15 -18.52 10.22 -19.20
CA VAL A 15 -19.36 10.95 -18.23
C VAL A 15 -20.79 11.13 -18.74
N LEU A 16 -20.94 11.51 -20.01
CA LEU A 16 -22.23 11.66 -20.66
C LEU A 16 -22.99 10.32 -20.72
N GLU A 17 -22.31 9.25 -21.13
CA GLU A 17 -22.92 7.94 -21.37
C GLU A 17 -23.07 7.09 -20.11
N GLY A 18 -22.45 7.49 -18.99
CA GLY A 18 -22.44 6.73 -17.74
C GLY A 18 -21.40 5.61 -17.72
N ASP A 19 -20.38 5.69 -18.58
CA ASP A 19 -19.27 4.75 -18.61
C ASP A 19 -18.17 5.16 -17.62
N LEU A 20 -18.16 4.49 -16.46
CA LEU A 20 -17.16 4.67 -15.41
C LEU A 20 -15.76 4.23 -15.86
N ALA A 21 -15.66 3.20 -16.70
CA ALA A 21 -14.39 2.63 -17.11
C ALA A 21 -13.57 3.62 -17.96
N ALA A 22 -14.24 4.46 -18.76
CA ALA A 22 -13.58 5.52 -19.52
C ALA A 22 -12.91 6.57 -18.60
N ILE A 23 -13.54 6.90 -17.48
CA ILE A 23 -13.00 7.86 -16.49
C ILE A 23 -11.84 7.22 -15.74
N GLU A 24 -11.99 5.97 -15.31
CA GLU A 24 -10.93 5.21 -14.67
C GLU A 24 -9.71 5.04 -15.59
N ALA A 25 -9.93 4.82 -16.89
CA ALA A 25 -8.86 4.73 -17.87
C ALA A 25 -8.08 6.05 -18.00
N TYR A 26 -8.77 7.19 -18.09
CA TYR A 26 -8.09 8.50 -18.12
C TYR A 26 -7.35 8.79 -16.82
N LYS A 27 -8.00 8.55 -15.67
CA LYS A 27 -7.39 8.66 -14.35
C LYS A 27 -6.13 7.80 -14.23
N SER A 28 -6.21 6.54 -14.66
CA SER A 28 -5.11 5.58 -14.61
C SER A 28 -3.90 6.00 -15.44
N SER A 29 -4.10 6.89 -16.42
CA SER A 29 -3.04 7.43 -17.27
C SER A 29 -2.31 8.63 -16.67
N GLY A 30 -2.71 9.10 -15.48
CA GLY A 30 -2.16 10.31 -14.85
C GLY A 30 -2.60 11.61 -15.54
N GLY A 31 -3.74 11.56 -16.25
CA GLY A 31 -4.30 12.73 -16.89
C GLY A 31 -4.77 13.77 -15.88
N ASP A 32 -4.54 15.05 -16.19
CA ASP A 32 -5.04 16.15 -15.38
C ASP A 32 -6.57 16.17 -15.39
N ILE A 33 -7.18 15.99 -14.21
CA ILE A 33 -8.64 16.02 -14.02
C ILE A 33 -9.21 17.44 -14.13
N ALA A 34 -8.38 18.45 -13.88
CA ALA A 34 -8.72 19.86 -14.07
C ALA A 34 -8.58 20.32 -15.53
N ARG A 35 -8.11 19.45 -16.43
CA ARG A 35 -8.02 19.73 -17.87
C ARG A 35 -9.36 20.20 -18.42
N GLN A 36 -9.29 21.29 -19.19
CA GLN A 36 -10.44 21.91 -19.84
C GLN A 36 -10.49 21.52 -21.32
N LEU A 37 -11.71 21.32 -21.83
CA LEU A 37 -11.94 21.12 -23.26
C LEU A 37 -11.55 22.37 -24.05
N THR A 38 -10.74 22.16 -25.08
CA THR A 38 -10.35 23.18 -26.07
C THR A 38 -11.40 23.32 -27.17
N ALA A 39 -11.36 24.42 -27.93
CA ALA A 39 -12.26 24.64 -29.07
C ALA A 39 -12.14 23.56 -30.15
N ASP A 40 -10.95 23.00 -30.35
CA ASP A 40 -10.72 21.93 -31.35
C ASP A 40 -11.34 20.61 -30.90
N GLU A 41 -11.24 20.31 -29.61
CA GLU A 41 -11.81 19.09 -29.01
C GLU A 41 -13.33 19.14 -28.96
N VAL A 42 -13.93 20.30 -28.67
CA VAL A 42 -15.39 20.49 -28.75
C VAL A 42 -15.88 20.27 -30.17
N ARG A 43 -15.15 20.77 -31.18
CA ARG A 43 -15.45 20.50 -32.60
C ARG A 43 -15.33 19.02 -32.94
N LEU A 44 -14.33 18.33 -32.39
CA LEU A 44 -14.13 16.89 -32.62
C LEU A 44 -15.23 16.04 -31.97
N LEU A 45 -15.63 16.37 -30.75
CA LEU A 45 -16.69 15.67 -30.02
C LEU A 45 -18.07 15.84 -30.67
N ASN A 46 -18.27 16.94 -31.40
CA ASN A 46 -19.43 17.21 -32.24
C ASN A 46 -20.80 16.94 -31.56
N ARG A 47 -20.90 17.25 -30.27
CA ARG A 47 -22.15 17.20 -29.48
C ARG A 47 -22.36 18.54 -28.75
N PRO A 48 -22.88 19.57 -29.44
CA PRO A 48 -22.97 20.94 -28.92
C PRO A 48 -23.92 21.10 -27.72
N SER A 49 -24.86 20.18 -27.52
CA SER A 49 -25.74 20.18 -26.33
C SER A 49 -25.02 19.71 -25.05
N ALA A 50 -23.89 19.00 -25.20
CA ALA A 50 -23.20 18.33 -24.11
C ALA A 50 -21.86 19.00 -23.75
N PHE A 51 -21.09 19.44 -24.74
CA PHE A 51 -19.71 19.90 -24.54
C PHE A 51 -19.54 21.37 -24.94
N ASP A 52 -18.79 22.10 -24.12
CA ASP A 52 -18.43 23.50 -24.36
C ASP A 52 -16.97 23.75 -23.96
N VAL A 53 -16.38 24.82 -24.48
CA VAL A 53 -15.00 25.21 -24.19
C VAL A 53 -14.87 25.54 -22.71
N GLY A 54 -13.81 25.05 -22.06
CA GLY A 54 -13.61 25.25 -20.63
C GLY A 54 -14.23 24.16 -19.74
N TYR A 55 -15.06 23.26 -20.27
CA TYR A 55 -15.65 22.19 -19.46
C TYR A 55 -14.59 21.16 -19.07
N THR A 56 -14.61 20.77 -17.79
CA THR A 56 -13.79 19.69 -17.22
C THR A 56 -14.65 18.46 -16.96
N LEU A 57 -14.03 17.32 -16.62
CA LEU A 57 -14.76 16.11 -16.23
C LEU A 57 -15.68 16.36 -15.02
N VAL A 58 -15.27 17.21 -14.07
CA VAL A 58 -16.10 17.58 -12.90
C VAL A 58 -17.32 18.39 -13.33
N HIS A 59 -17.16 19.38 -14.21
CA HIS A 59 -18.28 20.14 -14.75
C HIS A 59 -19.29 19.24 -15.47
N LEU A 60 -18.79 18.30 -16.29
CA LEU A 60 -19.62 17.33 -16.99
C LEU A 60 -20.35 16.41 -16.00
N ALA A 61 -19.67 15.92 -14.96
CA ALA A 61 -20.27 15.02 -13.97
C ALA A 61 -21.40 15.71 -13.19
N ILE A 62 -21.22 16.99 -12.82
CA ILE A 62 -22.28 17.81 -12.20
C ILE A 62 -23.44 18.00 -13.18
N ARG A 63 -23.15 18.40 -14.43
CA ARG A 63 -24.16 18.69 -15.46
C ARG A 63 -25.04 17.47 -15.76
N PHE A 64 -24.45 16.28 -15.80
CA PHE A 64 -25.15 15.01 -16.08
C PHE A 64 -25.55 14.23 -14.83
N GLN A 65 -25.45 14.84 -13.64
CA GLN A 65 -25.85 14.24 -12.35
C GLN A 65 -25.17 12.88 -12.05
N ARG A 66 -23.90 12.73 -12.43
CA ARG A 66 -23.08 11.54 -12.18
C ARG A 66 -22.39 11.62 -10.82
N GLN A 67 -23.14 11.38 -9.73
CA GLN A 67 -22.63 11.51 -8.36
C GLN A 67 -21.51 10.52 -8.03
N ASP A 68 -21.62 9.30 -8.54
CA ASP A 68 -20.63 8.22 -8.46
C ASP A 68 -19.28 8.64 -9.07
N MET A 69 -19.31 9.19 -10.29
CA MET A 69 -18.11 9.67 -10.98
C MET A 69 -17.52 10.90 -10.29
N LEU A 70 -18.37 11.80 -9.82
CA LEU A 70 -17.96 13.03 -9.13
C LEU A 70 -17.18 12.72 -7.85
N ALA A 71 -17.61 11.72 -7.06
CA ALA A 71 -16.88 11.31 -5.86
C ALA A 71 -15.45 10.84 -6.18
N ILE A 72 -15.26 10.08 -7.25
CA ILE A 72 -13.95 9.60 -7.72
C ILE A 72 -13.07 10.77 -8.17
N LEU A 73 -13.64 11.69 -8.95
CA LEU A 73 -12.92 12.85 -9.49
C LEU A 73 -12.48 13.81 -8.37
N LEU A 74 -13.35 14.09 -7.39
CA LEU A 74 -13.01 14.98 -6.27
C LEU A 74 -11.95 14.37 -5.32
N THR A 75 -12.03 13.06 -5.09
CA THR A 75 -11.01 12.34 -4.31
C THR A 75 -9.64 12.47 -4.96
N GLU A 76 -9.58 12.32 -6.29
CA GLU A 76 -8.34 12.44 -7.05
C GLU A 76 -7.78 13.86 -7.05
N VAL A 77 -8.62 14.88 -7.28
CA VAL A 77 -8.19 16.28 -7.24
C VAL A 77 -7.61 16.64 -5.87
N SER A 78 -8.21 16.13 -4.79
CA SER A 78 -7.70 16.37 -3.43
C SER A 78 -6.37 15.66 -3.18
N GLN A 79 -6.21 14.44 -3.67
CA GLN A 79 -4.96 13.67 -3.52
C GLN A 79 -3.83 14.24 -4.37
N GLN A 80 -4.05 14.53 -5.65
CA GLN A 80 -3.03 15.15 -6.53
C GLN A 80 -2.63 16.55 -6.06
N ALA A 81 -3.51 17.27 -5.37
CA ALA A 81 -3.17 18.57 -4.79
C ALA A 81 -2.32 18.48 -3.52
N ALA A 82 -2.32 17.34 -2.81
CA ALA A 82 -1.70 17.20 -1.49
C ALA A 82 -0.54 16.19 -1.44
N LYS A 83 -0.51 15.20 -2.34
CA LYS A 83 0.43 14.09 -2.33
C LYS A 83 0.97 13.80 -3.73
N CYS A 84 2.28 13.57 -3.80
CA CYS A 84 2.98 13.19 -5.01
C CYS A 84 4.04 12.14 -4.66
N ILE A 85 3.64 10.86 -4.73
CA ILE A 85 4.56 9.74 -4.52
C ILE A 85 5.18 9.29 -5.85
N PRO A 86 6.36 8.62 -5.84
CA PRO A 86 7.06 8.21 -7.08
C PRO A 86 6.16 7.49 -8.10
N ALA A 87 5.30 6.58 -7.61
CA ALA A 87 4.40 5.79 -8.44
C ALA A 87 3.33 6.62 -9.20
N MET A 88 3.05 7.86 -8.77
CA MET A 88 2.08 8.75 -9.42
C MET A 88 2.71 9.58 -10.54
N VAL A 89 4.03 9.79 -10.53
CA VAL A 89 4.74 10.70 -11.44
C VAL A 89 4.72 10.19 -12.88
N CYS A 90 4.94 8.88 -13.09
CA CYS A 90 4.92 8.27 -14.41
C CYS A 90 4.13 6.95 -14.39
N PRO A 91 2.81 6.97 -14.65
CA PRO A 91 1.96 5.78 -14.58
C PRO A 91 2.37 4.65 -15.53
N GLU A 92 2.97 4.98 -16.68
CA GLU A 92 3.47 3.99 -17.63
C GLU A 92 4.66 3.21 -17.05
N LEU A 93 5.62 3.91 -16.43
CA LEU A 93 6.75 3.27 -15.76
C LEU A 93 6.29 2.45 -14.56
N THR A 94 5.35 2.97 -13.76
CA THR A 94 4.74 2.22 -12.64
C THR A 94 4.07 0.94 -13.12
N GLU A 95 3.46 0.94 -14.32
CA GLU A 95 2.92 -0.27 -14.96
C GLU A 95 4.02 -1.25 -15.34
N GLN A 96 5.14 -0.78 -15.90
CA GLN A 96 6.27 -1.63 -16.24
C GLN A 96 6.87 -2.31 -15.00
N ILE A 97 7.05 -1.55 -13.91
CA ILE A 97 7.50 -2.11 -12.62
C ILE A 97 6.54 -3.20 -12.14
N ARG A 98 5.22 -2.98 -12.26
CA ARG A 98 4.23 -3.98 -11.86
C ARG A 98 4.31 -5.27 -12.68
N ARG A 99 4.54 -5.15 -13.99
CA ARG A 99 4.76 -6.32 -14.86
C ARG A 99 6.01 -7.08 -14.46
N GLU A 100 7.07 -6.38 -14.06
CA GLU A 100 8.29 -7.00 -13.57
C GLU A 100 8.05 -7.74 -12.25
N VAL A 101 7.33 -7.11 -11.30
CA VAL A 101 6.90 -7.77 -10.05
C VAL A 101 6.12 -9.05 -10.37
N ALA A 102 5.13 -8.98 -11.27
CA ALA A 102 4.34 -10.14 -11.68
C ALA A 102 5.18 -11.23 -12.36
N ALA A 103 6.17 -10.85 -13.18
CA ALA A 103 7.06 -11.79 -13.86
C ALA A 103 8.02 -12.48 -12.89
N SER A 104 8.48 -11.77 -11.85
CA SER A 104 9.37 -12.29 -10.81
C SER A 104 8.68 -13.22 -9.80
N LEU A 105 7.35 -13.25 -9.83
CA LEU A 105 6.50 -13.96 -8.86
C LEU A 105 6.15 -15.36 -9.38
N HIS A 106 6.46 -16.39 -8.58
CA HIS A 106 6.22 -17.78 -8.95
C HIS A 106 5.62 -18.59 -7.81
N GLN A 107 4.85 -19.62 -8.13
CA GLN A 107 4.39 -20.60 -7.15
C GLN A 107 5.39 -21.75 -7.03
N ARG A 108 5.76 -22.12 -5.80
CA ARG A 108 6.63 -23.27 -5.55
C ARG A 108 5.92 -24.56 -5.93
N LYS A 109 6.66 -25.50 -6.55
CA LYS A 109 6.18 -26.86 -6.82
C LYS A 109 6.42 -27.76 -5.61
N GLY A 110 5.53 -28.73 -5.37
CA GLY A 110 5.63 -29.70 -4.28
C GLY A 110 4.60 -29.45 -3.17
N ASP A 111 4.92 -29.91 -1.96
CA ASP A 111 3.96 -29.98 -0.84
C ASP A 111 3.65 -28.62 -0.18
N PHE A 112 4.52 -27.62 -0.39
CA PHE A 112 4.32 -26.25 0.08
C PHE A 112 4.23 -25.30 -1.13
N ALA A 113 3.03 -25.22 -1.69
CA ALA A 113 2.69 -24.46 -2.90
C ALA A 113 2.54 -22.94 -2.66
N CYS A 114 3.46 -22.35 -1.90
CA CYS A 114 3.45 -20.93 -1.58
C CYS A 114 4.10 -20.13 -2.73
N TYR A 115 3.54 -18.96 -3.03
CA TYR A 115 4.16 -18.01 -3.94
C TYR A 115 5.45 -17.44 -3.35
N PHE A 116 6.37 -17.06 -4.21
CA PHE A 116 7.62 -16.43 -3.85
C PHE A 116 8.14 -15.52 -4.96
N LEU A 117 8.82 -14.45 -4.57
CA LEU A 117 9.52 -13.52 -5.47
C LEU A 117 10.95 -14.00 -5.74
N THR A 118 11.44 -13.78 -6.94
CA THR A 118 12.79 -14.18 -7.34
C THR A 118 13.84 -13.12 -7.05
N ASP A 119 13.45 -11.85 -7.02
CA ASP A 119 14.33 -10.69 -6.82
C ASP A 119 14.27 -10.12 -5.40
N LEU A 120 15.42 -9.62 -4.92
CA LEU A 120 15.52 -8.86 -3.68
C LEU A 120 15.59 -7.36 -3.99
N VAL A 121 14.50 -6.65 -3.74
CA VAL A 121 14.41 -5.20 -3.93
C VAL A 121 14.03 -4.52 -2.61
N THR A 122 14.68 -3.40 -2.29
CA THR A 122 14.38 -2.58 -1.11
C THR A 122 14.38 -1.12 -1.53
N PHE A 123 13.36 -0.37 -1.13
CA PHE A 123 13.27 1.05 -1.40
C PHE A 123 13.96 1.86 -0.31
N ILE A 124 14.70 2.88 -0.72
CA ILE A 124 15.32 3.90 0.14
C ILE A 124 15.09 5.27 -0.49
N LEU A 125 14.96 6.31 0.34
CA LEU A 125 14.90 7.68 -0.14
C LEU A 125 16.29 8.08 -0.69
N PRO A 126 16.39 8.71 -1.87
CA PRO A 126 17.68 9.08 -2.44
C PRO A 126 18.37 10.18 -1.62
N ALA A 127 19.70 10.11 -1.52
CA ALA A 127 20.52 11.08 -0.80
C ALA A 127 20.45 12.49 -1.42
N ASP A 128 20.23 12.58 -2.75
CA ASP A 128 20.01 13.84 -3.50
C ASP A 128 18.92 14.75 -2.91
N ILE A 129 18.05 14.24 -2.03
CA ILE A 129 17.09 15.06 -1.30
C ILE A 129 17.80 16.10 -0.44
N GLU A 130 18.96 15.76 0.15
CA GLU A 130 19.73 16.67 1.01
C GLU A 130 20.30 17.87 0.24
N ASP A 131 20.53 17.73 -1.06
CA ASP A 131 21.01 18.79 -1.96
C ASP A 131 19.91 19.79 -2.36
N LEU A 132 18.64 19.46 -2.15
CA LEU A 132 17.53 20.34 -2.51
C LEU A 132 17.48 21.56 -1.57
N PRO A 133 16.97 22.72 -2.03
CA PRO A 133 16.73 23.85 -1.14
C PRO A 133 15.80 23.47 0.03
N PRO A 134 15.99 24.00 1.25
CA PRO A 134 15.23 23.57 2.44
C PRO A 134 13.70 23.63 2.27
N THR A 135 13.19 24.65 1.57
CA THR A 135 11.77 24.78 1.28
C THR A 135 11.24 23.71 0.31
N VAL A 136 12.10 23.22 -0.59
CA VAL A 136 11.76 22.14 -1.52
C VAL A 136 11.84 20.79 -0.81
N GLN A 137 12.80 20.59 0.10
CA GLN A 137 12.85 19.40 0.95
C GLN A 137 11.60 19.26 1.80
N GLU A 138 11.19 20.33 2.48
CA GLU A 138 9.98 20.34 3.31
C GLU A 138 8.74 19.99 2.47
N LYS A 139 8.59 20.61 1.30
CA LYS A 139 7.51 20.32 0.36
C LYS A 139 7.54 18.87 -0.13
N LEU A 140 8.71 18.35 -0.50
CA LEU A 140 8.89 16.96 -0.93
C LEU A 140 8.42 16.01 0.17
N PHE A 141 8.87 16.24 1.41
CA PHE A 141 8.47 15.43 2.55
C PHE A 141 6.98 15.53 2.85
N ASP A 142 6.36 16.69 2.68
CA ASP A 142 4.91 16.85 2.83
C ASP A 142 4.12 16.09 1.77
N GLU A 143 4.64 16.00 0.55
CA GLU A 143 3.99 15.30 -0.57
C GLU A 143 4.20 13.77 -0.53
N VAL A 144 5.32 13.28 0.03
CA VAL A 144 5.66 11.85 0.02
C VAL A 144 5.46 11.13 1.36
N LEU A 145 5.60 11.83 2.49
CA LEU A 145 5.52 11.22 3.83
C LEU A 145 4.12 11.33 4.42
N ASP A 146 3.81 10.40 5.32
CA ASP A 146 2.68 10.52 6.23
C ASP A 146 3.15 11.17 7.53
N ARG A 147 2.95 12.49 7.63
CA ARG A 147 3.36 13.29 8.79
C ARG A 147 2.62 12.91 10.07
N ASP A 148 1.36 12.48 9.95
CA ASP A 148 0.55 12.08 11.11
C ASP A 148 1.05 10.75 11.67
N VAL A 149 1.32 9.77 10.80
CA VAL A 149 1.92 8.48 11.18
C VAL A 149 3.33 8.67 11.74
N GLN A 150 4.16 9.49 11.09
CA GLN A 150 5.52 9.80 11.57
C GLN A 150 5.47 10.36 12.99
N LYS A 151 4.59 11.34 13.23
CA LYS A 151 4.41 11.97 14.54
C LYS A 151 3.92 10.98 15.59
N GLU A 152 2.95 10.12 15.28
CA GLU A 152 2.43 9.13 16.23
C GLU A 152 3.50 8.10 16.63
N LEU A 153 4.29 7.62 15.66
CA LEU A 153 5.32 6.59 15.88
C LEU A 153 6.63 7.12 16.47
N GLU A 154 6.91 8.41 16.34
CA GLU A 154 8.18 9.01 16.79
C GLU A 154 8.01 9.95 17.98
N GLU A 155 7.04 10.86 17.94
CA GLU A 155 6.86 11.90 18.96
C GLU A 155 5.85 11.49 20.06
N GLU A 156 4.69 10.95 19.67
CA GLU A 156 3.64 10.60 20.63
C GLU A 156 3.95 9.31 21.42
N SER A 157 4.69 8.40 20.79
CA SER A 157 5.16 7.16 21.38
C SER A 157 6.56 6.85 20.83
N PRO A 158 7.54 6.42 21.65
CA PRO A 158 8.90 6.14 21.19
C PRO A 158 8.96 4.76 20.49
N ILE A 159 8.33 4.63 19.32
CA ILE A 159 8.22 3.36 18.58
C ILE A 159 9.33 3.26 17.52
N ILE A 160 9.57 4.33 16.78
CA ILE A 160 10.67 4.46 15.80
C ILE A 160 11.58 5.63 16.19
N ASN A 161 12.81 5.65 15.65
CA ASN A 161 13.77 6.76 15.79
C ASN A 161 14.10 7.21 17.23
N TRP A 162 13.72 6.44 18.25
CA TRP A 162 13.92 6.78 19.66
C TRP A 162 15.38 6.68 20.11
N SER A 163 16.20 5.90 19.38
CA SER A 163 17.63 5.77 19.66
C SER A 163 18.41 6.77 18.81
N LEU A 164 19.03 7.76 19.47
CA LEU A 164 19.91 8.74 18.83
C LEU A 164 21.09 8.06 18.10
N GLU A 165 21.58 6.94 18.64
CA GLU A 165 22.62 6.14 18.01
C GLU A 165 22.18 5.63 16.64
N LEU A 166 20.98 5.05 16.55
CA LEU A 166 20.48 4.50 15.29
C LEU A 166 20.07 5.62 14.33
N ALA A 167 19.27 6.58 14.79
CA ALA A 167 18.64 7.59 13.94
C ALA A 167 19.61 8.68 13.45
N THR A 168 20.68 8.99 14.20
CA THR A 168 21.57 10.12 13.88
C THR A 168 23.03 9.73 13.76
N ARG A 169 23.54 8.78 14.56
CA ARG A 169 24.95 8.39 14.49
C ARG A 169 25.22 7.36 13.38
N LEU A 170 24.23 6.53 13.08
CA LEU A 170 24.29 5.49 12.05
C LEU A 170 23.39 5.79 10.85
N ASP A 171 22.86 7.01 10.77
CA ASP A 171 22.01 7.51 9.67
C ASP A 171 20.86 6.56 9.28
N SER A 172 20.34 5.82 10.25
CA SER A 172 19.29 4.81 10.05
C SER A 172 17.91 5.33 10.45
N ARG A 173 17.67 6.64 10.26
CA ARG A 173 16.36 7.26 10.53
C ARG A 173 15.31 6.67 9.58
N LEU A 174 14.18 6.26 10.13
CA LEU A 174 13.06 5.72 9.37
C LEU A 174 12.03 6.81 9.06
N TYR A 175 11.56 6.82 7.82
CA TYR A 175 10.54 7.72 7.28
C TYR A 175 9.30 6.92 6.89
N ALA A 176 8.14 7.33 7.39
CA ALA A 176 6.84 6.75 7.07
C ALA A 176 6.33 7.29 5.75
N LEU A 177 6.32 6.45 4.72
CA LEU A 177 5.76 6.81 3.41
C LEU A 177 4.24 6.87 3.49
N TRP A 178 3.66 7.86 2.81
CA TRP A 178 2.23 7.96 2.66
C TRP A 178 1.70 6.91 1.69
N ASN A 179 0.55 6.32 2.01
CA ASN A 179 -0.23 5.53 1.07
C ASN A 179 -1.72 5.83 1.23
N ARG A 180 -2.51 5.31 0.30
CA ARG A 180 -3.96 5.56 0.25
C ARG A 180 -4.68 4.81 1.37
N THR A 181 -5.60 5.50 2.04
CA THR A 181 -6.41 4.94 3.14
C THR A 181 -7.66 4.18 2.63
N ALA A 182 -7.60 3.58 1.44
CA ALA A 182 -8.74 2.97 0.75
C ALA A 182 -8.85 1.44 0.95
N GLY A 183 -8.26 0.92 2.03
CA GLY A 183 -7.99 -0.52 2.21
C GLY A 183 -6.63 -0.91 1.63
N ASP A 184 -6.25 -2.19 1.78
CA ASP A 184 -5.02 -2.77 1.21
C ASP A 184 -3.68 -2.15 1.66
N CYS A 185 -3.69 -1.28 2.68
CA CYS A 185 -2.50 -0.55 3.16
C CYS A 185 -1.29 -1.45 3.50
N VAL A 186 -1.50 -2.70 3.95
CA VAL A 186 -0.40 -3.67 4.18
C VAL A 186 0.33 -3.98 2.87
N LEU A 187 -0.43 -4.27 1.80
CA LEU A 187 0.11 -4.65 0.50
C LEU A 187 0.78 -3.47 -0.18
N ASP A 188 0.14 -2.30 -0.11
CA ASP A 188 0.72 -1.04 -0.60
C ASP A 188 2.01 -0.71 0.16
N SER A 189 2.04 -0.84 1.50
CA SER A 189 3.25 -0.62 2.29
C SER A 189 4.38 -1.58 1.96
N VAL A 190 4.06 -2.86 1.73
CA VAL A 190 5.07 -3.86 1.35
C VAL A 190 5.65 -3.54 -0.03
N LEU A 191 4.83 -3.21 -1.02
CA LEU A 191 5.33 -2.83 -2.35
C LEU A 191 6.06 -1.49 -2.35
N GLN A 192 5.68 -0.55 -1.48
CA GLN A 192 6.40 0.71 -1.30
C GLN A 192 7.77 0.49 -0.68
N ALA A 193 7.88 -0.32 0.38
CA ALA A 193 9.15 -0.65 1.04
C ALA A 193 10.10 -1.47 0.14
N THR A 194 9.62 -1.98 -0.99
CA THR A 194 10.37 -2.82 -1.92
C THR A 194 10.53 -2.13 -3.28
N TRP A 195 9.54 -2.19 -4.16
CA TRP A 195 9.58 -1.63 -5.52
C TRP A 195 9.18 -0.14 -5.60
N GLY A 196 8.83 0.52 -4.50
CA GLY A 196 8.43 1.94 -4.48
C GLY A 196 7.07 2.22 -5.13
N ILE A 197 6.21 1.20 -5.28
CA ILE A 197 4.88 1.30 -5.90
C ILE A 197 3.78 0.76 -4.99
N TYR A 198 2.51 0.88 -5.40
CA TYR A 198 1.33 0.34 -4.69
C TYR A 198 0.67 -0.80 -5.48
N ASP A 199 -0.12 -1.65 -4.82
CA ASP A 199 -0.72 -2.89 -5.38
C ASP A 199 -2.01 -2.60 -6.18
N LYS A 200 -1.87 -1.82 -7.25
CA LYS A 200 -3.02 -1.33 -8.04
C LYS A 200 -3.88 -2.44 -8.65
N ASP A 201 -3.27 -3.50 -9.18
CA ASP A 201 -3.96 -4.59 -9.90
C ASP A 201 -4.09 -5.87 -9.05
N SER A 202 -3.85 -5.73 -7.75
CA SER A 202 -3.98 -6.79 -6.75
C SER A 202 -3.10 -8.02 -7.07
N VAL A 203 -1.92 -7.80 -7.64
CA VAL A 203 -0.99 -8.89 -7.99
C VAL A 203 -0.48 -9.54 -6.71
N LEU A 204 -0.05 -8.71 -5.76
CA LEU A 204 0.44 -9.20 -4.46
C LEU A 204 -0.72 -9.75 -3.61
N ARG A 205 -1.90 -9.10 -3.64
CA ARG A 205 -3.10 -9.62 -2.96
C ARG A 205 -3.49 -11.02 -3.43
N LYS A 206 -3.51 -11.26 -4.74
CA LYS A 206 -3.83 -12.57 -5.32
C LYS A 206 -2.80 -13.61 -4.90
N ALA A 207 -1.51 -13.29 -5.00
CA ALA A 207 -0.44 -14.17 -4.54
C ALA A 207 -0.56 -14.55 -3.06
N LEU A 208 -0.93 -13.58 -2.22
CA LEU A 208 -1.21 -13.78 -0.80
C LEU A 208 -2.42 -14.70 -0.60
N HIS A 209 -3.54 -14.42 -1.26
CA HIS A 209 -4.75 -15.23 -1.18
C HIS A 209 -4.48 -16.69 -1.60
N ASP A 210 -3.91 -16.88 -2.79
CA ASP A 210 -3.63 -18.21 -3.35
C ASP A 210 -2.63 -18.97 -2.47
N SER A 211 -1.57 -18.31 -1.98
CA SER A 211 -0.62 -18.93 -1.04
C SER A 211 -1.28 -19.38 0.26
N LEU A 212 -2.14 -18.54 0.83
CA LEU A 212 -2.81 -18.84 2.09
C LEU A 212 -3.84 -19.97 1.91
N HIS A 213 -4.52 -20.01 0.77
CA HIS A 213 -5.47 -21.06 0.41
C HIS A 213 -4.76 -22.40 0.15
N ASP A 214 -3.78 -22.44 -0.76
CA ASP A 214 -3.13 -23.67 -1.20
C ASP A 214 -2.21 -24.26 -0.13
N CYS A 215 -1.69 -23.43 0.79
CA CYS A 215 -0.88 -23.85 1.93
C CYS A 215 -1.65 -23.78 3.27
N SER A 216 -2.99 -23.79 3.22
CA SER A 216 -3.87 -23.57 4.37
C SER A 216 -3.49 -24.40 5.60
N HIS A 217 -3.25 -25.70 5.44
CA HIS A 217 -2.90 -26.59 6.56
C HIS A 217 -1.57 -26.24 7.26
N TRP A 218 -0.58 -25.76 6.51
CA TRP A 218 0.70 -25.32 7.05
C TRP A 218 0.54 -24.07 7.92
N PHE A 219 -0.15 -23.06 7.38
CA PHE A 219 -0.35 -21.79 8.08
C PHE A 219 -1.36 -21.90 9.22
N TYR A 220 -2.40 -22.73 9.07
CA TYR A 220 -3.39 -23.01 10.10
C TYR A 220 -2.75 -23.53 11.39
N THR A 221 -1.83 -24.50 11.27
CA THR A 221 -1.16 -25.10 12.42
C THR A 221 -0.38 -24.04 13.20
N LEU A 222 0.41 -23.22 12.51
CA LEU A 222 1.20 -22.15 13.13
C LEU A 222 0.30 -21.05 13.72
N TRP A 223 -0.79 -20.70 13.05
CA TRP A 223 -1.74 -19.72 13.54
C TRP A 223 -2.45 -20.19 14.82
N LYS A 224 -2.92 -21.44 14.85
CA LYS A 224 -3.57 -22.05 16.02
C LYS A 224 -2.62 -22.13 17.23
N ASP A 225 -1.37 -22.51 17.01
CA ASP A 225 -0.34 -22.52 18.06
C ASP A 225 -0.07 -21.11 18.58
N TRP A 226 -0.03 -20.11 17.69
CA TRP A 226 0.17 -18.72 18.06
C TRP A 226 -1.00 -18.14 18.87
N GLU A 227 -2.26 -18.35 18.46
CA GLU A 227 -3.44 -17.89 19.21
C GLU A 227 -3.53 -18.57 20.59
N SER A 228 -3.18 -19.86 20.66
CA SER A 228 -3.11 -20.60 21.92
C SER A 228 -2.02 -20.04 22.85
N TRP A 229 -0.83 -19.78 22.33
CA TRP A 229 0.26 -19.17 23.11
C TRP A 229 -0.10 -17.75 23.58
N TYR A 230 -0.69 -16.95 22.69
CA TYR A 230 -1.06 -15.56 22.98
C TYR A 230 -2.09 -15.50 24.12
N SER A 231 -3.14 -16.31 24.07
CA SER A 231 -4.14 -16.34 25.15
C SER A 231 -3.59 -16.78 26.51
N GLN A 232 -2.72 -17.80 26.52
CA GLN A 232 -2.03 -18.27 27.72
C GLN A 232 -1.13 -17.19 28.34
N SER A 233 -0.54 -16.32 27.52
CA SER A 233 0.31 -15.21 28.02
C SER A 233 -0.46 -14.20 28.90
N PHE A 234 -1.79 -14.14 28.77
CA PHE A 234 -2.68 -13.34 29.62
C PHE A 234 -3.33 -14.15 30.76
N GLY A 235 -2.90 -15.39 30.99
CA GLY A 235 -3.48 -16.28 32.00
C GLY A 235 -4.89 -16.77 31.67
N LEU A 236 -5.34 -16.60 30.41
CA LEU A 236 -6.63 -17.10 29.95
C LEU A 236 -6.45 -18.55 29.48
N HIS A 237 -6.87 -19.50 30.32
CA HIS A 237 -6.96 -20.89 29.94
C HIS A 237 -8.32 -21.17 29.27
N PHE A 238 -8.43 -20.89 27.98
CA PHE A 238 -9.56 -21.34 27.18
C PHE A 238 -9.13 -22.48 26.24
N SER A 239 -10.05 -23.37 25.92
CA SER A 239 -9.90 -24.39 24.90
C SER A 239 -11.07 -24.27 23.95
N LEU A 240 -10.80 -23.88 22.71
CA LEU A 240 -11.81 -23.93 21.64
C LEU A 240 -11.92 -25.36 21.13
N ARG A 241 -13.10 -25.71 20.62
CA ARG A 241 -13.28 -26.97 19.89
C ARG A 241 -12.67 -26.83 18.49
N GLU A 242 -12.32 -27.96 17.88
CA GLU A 242 -11.72 -27.96 16.54
C GLU A 242 -12.63 -27.28 15.51
N GLU A 243 -13.95 -27.45 15.62
CA GLU A 243 -14.89 -26.81 14.69
C GLU A 243 -14.82 -25.27 14.74
N GLN A 244 -14.65 -24.69 15.94
CA GLN A 244 -14.52 -23.25 16.12
C GLN A 244 -13.22 -22.72 15.52
N TRP A 245 -12.12 -23.45 15.70
CA TRP A 245 -10.85 -23.10 15.06
C TRP A 245 -10.95 -23.10 13.54
N GLN A 246 -11.69 -24.05 12.95
CA GLN A 246 -11.90 -24.11 11.51
C GLN A 246 -12.77 -22.96 11.00
N GLU A 247 -13.81 -22.55 11.76
CA GLU A 247 -14.64 -21.39 11.44
C GLU A 247 -13.83 -20.08 11.46
N ASP A 248 -13.05 -19.85 12.52
CA ASP A 248 -12.19 -18.67 12.65
C ASP A 248 -11.11 -18.64 11.56
N TRP A 249 -10.52 -19.80 11.24
CA TRP A 249 -9.56 -19.92 10.15
C TRP A 249 -10.18 -19.61 8.79
N ALA A 250 -11.38 -20.14 8.50
CA ALA A 250 -12.10 -19.87 7.26
C ALA A 250 -12.42 -18.38 7.11
N PHE A 251 -12.72 -17.67 8.20
CA PHE A 251 -12.87 -16.22 8.19
C PHE A 251 -11.57 -15.52 7.79
N ILE A 252 -10.44 -15.88 8.40
CA ILE A 252 -9.11 -15.32 8.05
C ILE A 252 -8.78 -15.56 6.57
N LEU A 253 -9.01 -16.77 6.05
CA LEU A 253 -8.82 -17.09 4.63
C LEU A 253 -9.64 -16.17 3.71
N SER A 254 -10.87 -15.86 4.12
CA SER A 254 -11.77 -15.02 3.34
C SER A 254 -11.29 -13.57 3.23
N LEU A 255 -10.56 -13.06 4.23
CA LEU A 255 -10.09 -11.67 4.25
C LEU A 255 -9.20 -11.38 3.04
N ALA A 256 -8.24 -12.25 2.72
CA ALA A 256 -7.36 -12.07 1.55
C ALA A 256 -8.12 -12.05 0.22
N SER A 257 -9.24 -12.76 0.12
CA SER A 257 -10.08 -12.81 -1.09
C SER A 257 -10.94 -11.56 -1.30
N GLN A 258 -11.30 -10.85 -0.23
CA GLN A 258 -12.19 -9.70 -0.26
C GLN A 258 -11.39 -8.41 -0.49
N PRO A 259 -11.52 -7.71 -1.63
CA PRO A 259 -10.77 -6.48 -1.89
C PRO A 259 -10.99 -5.42 -0.80
N GLY A 260 -9.92 -4.78 -0.34
CA GLY A 260 -9.99 -3.72 0.68
C GLY A 260 -10.27 -4.21 2.11
N ALA A 261 -10.51 -5.51 2.34
CA ALA A 261 -10.67 -6.04 3.68
C ALA A 261 -9.37 -5.90 4.50
N SER A 262 -9.54 -5.61 5.80
CA SER A 262 -8.42 -5.48 6.73
C SER A 262 -7.71 -6.82 6.91
N LEU A 263 -6.39 -6.81 6.76
CA LEU A 263 -5.56 -8.00 6.90
C LEU A 263 -4.97 -8.10 8.31
N GLU A 264 -4.86 -9.33 8.79
CA GLU A 264 -4.30 -9.67 10.11
C GLU A 264 -2.82 -10.10 10.07
N GLN A 265 -2.22 -10.34 11.24
CA GLN A 265 -0.83 -10.76 11.43
C GLN A 265 -0.44 -12.02 10.62
N THR A 266 -1.37 -12.96 10.44
CA THR A 266 -1.17 -14.15 9.59
C THR A 266 -0.83 -13.77 8.15
N HIS A 267 -1.46 -12.72 7.62
CA HIS A 267 -1.19 -12.27 6.25
C HIS A 267 0.21 -11.67 6.13
N ILE A 268 0.68 -10.94 7.15
CA ILE A 268 2.06 -10.42 7.20
C ILE A 268 3.05 -11.58 7.26
N PHE A 269 2.74 -12.63 8.01
CA PHE A 269 3.54 -13.85 8.06
C PHE A 269 3.64 -14.52 6.69
N VAL A 270 2.53 -14.67 5.96
CA VAL A 270 2.56 -15.21 4.59
C VAL A 270 3.31 -14.27 3.62
N LEU A 271 3.13 -12.96 3.74
CA LEU A 271 3.89 -11.99 2.93
C LEU A 271 5.40 -12.13 3.15
N ALA A 272 5.88 -12.39 4.37
CA ALA A 272 7.29 -12.67 4.60
C ALA A 272 7.81 -13.89 3.81
N HIS A 273 6.96 -14.92 3.64
CA HIS A 273 7.27 -16.09 2.80
C HIS A 273 7.30 -15.73 1.32
N ILE A 274 6.34 -14.94 0.85
CA ILE A 274 6.28 -14.47 -0.55
C ILE A 274 7.51 -13.62 -0.88
N LEU A 275 7.90 -12.70 0.00
CA LEU A 275 9.09 -11.86 -0.16
C LEU A 275 10.40 -12.60 0.10
N ARG A 276 10.35 -13.84 0.63
CA ARG A 276 11.51 -14.63 1.10
C ARG A 276 12.46 -13.84 2.00
N ARG A 277 11.95 -12.91 2.80
CA ARG A 277 12.74 -12.08 3.71
C ARG A 277 11.92 -11.69 4.95
N PRO A 278 12.57 -11.35 6.07
CA PRO A 278 11.85 -10.89 7.25
C PRO A 278 11.08 -9.58 7.03
N ILE A 279 9.94 -9.44 7.70
CA ILE A 279 9.20 -8.18 7.83
C ILE A 279 9.23 -7.77 9.30
N ILE A 280 9.68 -6.55 9.59
CA ILE A 280 9.68 -5.98 10.93
C ILE A 280 8.54 -4.98 11.02
N VAL A 281 7.62 -5.20 11.96
CA VAL A 281 6.50 -4.30 12.20
C VAL A 281 6.77 -3.51 13.47
N TYR A 282 6.83 -2.19 13.32
CA TYR A 282 6.87 -1.22 14.40
C TYR A 282 5.46 -0.66 14.57
N GLY A 283 4.87 -0.70 15.77
CA GLY A 283 3.52 -0.22 15.93
C GLY A 283 3.12 0.08 17.36
N VAL A 284 2.08 0.88 17.53
CA VAL A 284 1.54 1.19 18.85
C VAL A 284 0.99 -0.06 19.51
N LYS A 285 1.45 -0.42 20.71
CA LYS A 285 0.96 -1.61 21.44
C LYS A 285 -0.50 -1.50 21.88
N TYR A 286 -1.01 -0.28 22.01
CA TYR A 286 -2.35 0.01 22.47
C TYR A 286 -3.01 0.98 21.50
N TYR A 287 -4.22 0.66 21.05
CA TYR A 287 -5.02 1.67 20.35
C TYR A 287 -5.87 2.41 21.37
N LYS A 288 -5.92 3.74 21.23
CA LYS A 288 -6.58 4.64 22.17
C LYS A 288 -7.87 5.18 21.58
N SER A 289 -8.86 5.45 22.43
CA SER A 289 -10.06 6.20 22.05
C SER A 289 -9.70 7.66 21.74
N PHE A 290 -10.65 8.41 21.18
CA PHE A 290 -10.49 9.87 20.99
C PHE A 290 -10.25 10.61 22.32
N ARG A 291 -10.63 10.02 23.46
CA ARG A 291 -10.37 10.54 24.82
C ARG A 291 -9.03 10.07 25.40
N ARG A 292 -8.19 9.41 24.60
CA ARG A 292 -6.89 8.81 24.96
C ARG A 292 -6.98 7.63 25.94
N GLU A 293 -8.15 7.05 26.13
CA GLU A 293 -8.33 5.84 26.93
C GLU A 293 -7.88 4.61 26.14
N THR A 294 -7.22 3.66 26.79
CA THR A 294 -6.79 2.42 26.11
C THR A 294 -7.99 1.53 25.86
N LEU A 295 -8.30 1.27 24.59
CA LEU A 295 -9.45 0.44 24.18
C LEU A 295 -9.08 -1.03 23.97
N GLY A 296 -7.83 -1.31 23.63
CA GLY A 296 -7.36 -2.67 23.43
C GLY A 296 -5.89 -2.74 23.05
N TYR A 297 -5.40 -3.97 22.96
CA TYR A 297 -4.02 -4.29 22.61
C TYR A 297 -3.90 -4.59 21.11
N THR A 298 -2.88 -4.05 20.46
CA THR A 298 -2.57 -4.39 19.07
C THR A 298 -1.57 -5.55 19.04
N ARG A 299 -1.75 -6.46 18.09
CA ARG A 299 -0.97 -7.71 18.03
C ARG A 299 0.04 -7.73 16.86
N PHE A 300 0.30 -6.57 16.27
CA PHE A 300 1.08 -6.46 15.03
C PHE A 300 2.56 -6.20 15.25
N GLN A 301 2.96 -5.54 16.35
CA GLN A 301 4.38 -5.24 16.57
C GLN A 301 5.18 -6.55 16.73
N GLY A 302 6.22 -6.72 15.94
CA GLY A 302 7.05 -7.92 16.01
C GLY A 302 7.90 -8.16 14.76
N VAL A 303 8.51 -9.35 14.72
CA VAL A 303 9.33 -9.82 13.59
C VAL A 303 8.64 -11.02 12.96
N TYR A 304 8.35 -10.91 11.67
CA TYR A 304 7.71 -11.95 10.87
C TYR A 304 8.77 -12.62 10.00
N LEU A 305 9.09 -13.88 10.33
CA LEU A 305 10.11 -14.65 9.65
C LEU A 305 9.49 -15.65 8.66
N PRO A 306 10.09 -15.89 7.49
CA PRO A 306 9.65 -16.93 6.55
C PRO A 306 10.05 -18.34 7.01
N LEU A 307 9.49 -18.79 8.14
CA LEU A 307 9.93 -20.00 8.86
C LEU A 307 9.68 -21.32 8.13
N LEU A 308 8.73 -21.36 7.19
CA LEU A 308 8.41 -22.56 6.40
C LEU A 308 9.37 -22.76 5.22
N TRP A 309 10.23 -21.78 4.93
CA TRP A 309 11.31 -21.94 3.96
C TRP A 309 12.60 -22.39 4.62
N GLU A 310 13.44 -23.08 3.85
CA GLU A 310 14.83 -23.28 4.24
C GLU A 310 15.55 -21.93 4.36
N GLN A 311 16.41 -21.79 5.37
CA GLN A 311 17.10 -20.52 5.63
C GLN A 311 18.01 -20.05 4.48
N SER A 312 18.52 -20.99 3.67
CA SER A 312 19.32 -20.75 2.47
C SER A 312 18.50 -20.14 1.32
N PHE A 313 17.18 -20.34 1.33
CA PHE A 313 16.26 -19.80 0.33
C PHE A 313 15.86 -18.35 0.62
N CYS A 314 16.05 -17.88 1.86
CA CYS A 314 15.62 -16.57 2.33
C CYS A 314 16.76 -15.56 2.45
N TRP A 315 16.48 -14.33 2.03
CA TRP A 315 17.36 -13.18 2.24
C TRP A 315 17.32 -12.72 3.69
N LYS A 316 18.43 -12.14 4.15
CA LYS A 316 18.59 -11.69 5.54
C LYS A 316 18.24 -10.23 5.76
N SER A 317 18.25 -9.41 4.70
CA SER A 317 17.84 -8.00 4.77
C SER A 317 16.32 -7.94 5.02
N PRO A 318 15.82 -7.29 6.08
CA PRO A 318 14.39 -7.16 6.34
C PRO A 318 13.78 -5.95 5.60
N ILE A 319 12.47 -5.88 5.51
CA ILE A 319 11.76 -4.59 5.32
C ILE A 319 11.09 -4.16 6.63
N ALA A 320 10.82 -2.86 6.78
CA ALA A 320 10.13 -2.31 7.94
C ALA A 320 8.79 -1.69 7.55
N VAL A 321 7.77 -1.91 8.37
CA VAL A 321 6.45 -1.26 8.24
C VAL A 321 5.98 -0.72 9.58
N GLY A 322 5.30 0.42 9.55
CA GLY A 322 4.69 1.09 10.69
C GLY A 322 3.23 0.69 10.81
N TYR A 323 2.71 0.55 12.03
CA TYR A 323 1.30 0.30 12.31
C TYR A 323 0.72 1.30 13.31
N THR A 324 -0.30 2.06 12.86
CA THR A 324 -1.02 3.06 13.66
C THR A 324 -2.51 3.02 13.34
N ARG A 325 -3.38 2.95 14.35
CA ARG A 325 -4.84 3.09 14.22
C ARG A 325 -5.51 2.26 13.09
N GLY A 326 -5.04 1.03 12.87
CA GLY A 326 -5.59 0.17 11.81
C GLY A 326 -5.01 0.41 10.41
N HIS A 327 -3.93 1.20 10.31
CA HIS A 327 -3.26 1.56 9.06
C HIS A 327 -1.80 1.12 9.08
N PHE A 328 -1.31 0.68 7.91
CA PHE A 328 0.09 0.34 7.70
C PHE A 328 0.77 1.36 6.79
N SER A 329 2.02 1.68 7.10
CA SER A 329 2.88 2.55 6.28
C SER A 329 4.24 1.89 6.06
N ALA A 330 4.84 2.05 4.88
CA ALA A 330 6.22 1.65 4.68
C ALA A 330 7.15 2.52 5.53
N LEU A 331 8.11 1.91 6.22
CA LEU A 331 9.16 2.62 6.94
C LEU A 331 10.49 2.42 6.22
N VAL A 332 11.00 3.47 5.61
CA VAL A 332 12.21 3.42 4.76
C VAL A 332 13.29 4.34 5.31
N ALA A 333 14.55 3.98 5.08
CA ALA A 333 15.68 4.84 5.40
C ALA A 333 15.99 5.79 4.23
N MET A 334 16.84 6.77 4.48
CA MET A 334 17.51 7.53 3.44
C MET A 334 18.81 6.84 3.05
N GLU A 335 19.18 6.90 1.79
CA GLU A 335 20.49 6.47 1.32
C GLU A 335 21.56 7.32 1.98
N ASN A 336 22.60 6.69 2.50
CA ASN A 336 23.75 7.43 2.98
C ASN A 336 24.55 7.86 1.75
N ASP A 337 24.90 9.15 1.67
CA ASP A 337 25.99 9.58 0.81
C ASP A 337 27.22 8.77 1.21
N GLY A 338 27.51 7.73 0.44
CA GLY A 338 28.75 7.00 0.57
C GLY A 338 29.83 8.03 0.33
N TYR A 339 30.51 8.48 1.39
CA TYR A 339 31.87 8.94 1.25
C TYR A 339 32.59 7.81 0.53
N GLY A 340 32.82 8.01 -0.76
CA GLY A 340 33.69 7.16 -1.55
C GLY A 340 35.01 7.07 -0.78
N ASN A 341 35.28 5.89 -0.24
CA ASN A 341 36.62 5.50 0.11
C ASN A 341 37.32 4.98 -1.13
#